data_AF-A0A3N9UCW5-F1
#
_entry.id   AF-A0A3N9UCW5-F1
#
_cell.length_a   1.000
_cell.length_b   1.000
_cell.length_c   1.000
_cell.angle_alpha   90.00
_cell.angle_beta   90.00
_cell.angle_gamma   90.00
#
_symmetry.space_group_name_H-M   'P 1'
#
loop_
_entity.id
_entity.type
_entity.pdbx_description
1 polymer ?
#
loop_
_entity_poly.entity_id
_entity_poly.type
_entity_poly.pdbx_seq_one_letter_code
_entity_poly.pdbx_strand_id
1 'polypeptide(L)'
;MTYDEENKENPYWLTEFFCSADFSARSTIFFSSNFTSNSAVTKGILKALIILRDEGISIKREHFIESTKYLNIAGGAMVLDLLEEDEAKEMVEKRVRKVFGVEFVQV
;
A
#
# COMPACT_ATOMS: atom_id res chain seq x y z
N MET A 1 -12.22 4.58 -3.29
CA MET A 1 -10.81 4.17 -3.33
C MET A 1 -10.51 3.06 -2.33
N THR A 2 -10.77 3.24 -1.04
CA THR A 2 -10.42 2.29 0.05
C THR A 2 -11.58 1.42 0.56
N TYR A 3 -12.78 1.55 -0.01
CA TYR A 3 -13.91 0.67 0.31
C TYR A 3 -13.65 -0.71 -0.30
N ASP A 4 -13.80 -1.77 0.49
CA ASP A 4 -13.64 -3.15 0.05
C ASP A 4 -15.00 -3.82 -0.09
N GLU A 5 -15.44 -4.02 -1.34
CA GLU A 5 -16.71 -4.64 -1.69
C GLU A 5 -16.81 -6.12 -1.25
N GLU A 6 -15.67 -6.80 -1.08
CA GLU A 6 -15.63 -8.22 -0.75
C GLU A 6 -15.73 -8.48 0.77
N ASN A 7 -15.24 -7.53 1.58
CA ASN A 7 -15.32 -7.63 3.04
C ASN A 7 -16.67 -7.12 3.56
N LYS A 8 -17.66 -8.00 3.62
CA LYS A 8 -19.03 -7.67 4.08
C LYS A 8 -19.14 -7.32 5.56
N GLU A 9 -18.22 -7.79 6.40
CA GLU A 9 -18.26 -7.53 7.84
C GLU A 9 -17.71 -6.14 8.18
N ASN A 10 -16.60 -5.75 7.55
CA ASN A 10 -16.03 -4.42 7.68
C ASN A 10 -15.48 -3.93 6.33
N PRO A 11 -16.29 -3.31 5.47
CA PRO A 11 -15.83 -2.84 4.17
C PRO A 11 -14.94 -1.60 4.25
N TYR A 12 -14.78 -0.98 5.43
CA TYR A 12 -13.95 0.23 5.63
C TYR A 12 -12.59 -0.05 6.26
N TRP A 13 -12.24 -1.32 6.48
CA TRP A 13 -11.00 -1.73 7.18
C TRP A 13 -9.70 -1.11 6.62
N LEU A 14 -9.60 -0.91 5.30
CA LEU A 14 -8.46 -0.23 4.68
C LEU A 14 -8.41 1.27 5.04
N THR A 15 -9.57 1.92 5.13
CA THR A 15 -9.70 3.31 5.56
C THR A 15 -9.30 3.45 7.02
N GLU A 16 -9.77 2.53 7.88
CA GLU A 16 -9.41 2.50 9.29
C GLU A 16 -7.90 2.33 9.48
N PHE A 17 -7.27 1.40 8.74
CA PHE A 17 -5.83 1.26 8.75
C PHE A 17 -5.12 2.54 8.33
N PHE A 18 -5.54 3.16 7.22
CA PHE A 18 -4.94 4.40 6.73
C PHE A 18 -5.01 5.52 7.77
N CYS A 19 -6.17 5.68 8.41
CA CYS A 19 -6.44 6.72 9.42
C CYS A 19 -5.89 6.42 10.81
N SER A 20 -5.49 5.18 11.10
CA SER A 20 -5.08 4.73 12.45
C SER A 20 -3.89 5.47 13.05
N ALA A 21 -3.02 6.07 12.23
CA ALA A 21 -1.87 6.82 12.71
C ALA A 21 -1.41 7.87 11.67
N ASP A 22 -1.02 9.05 12.16
CA ASP A 22 -0.41 10.14 11.36
C ASP A 22 -1.16 10.43 10.04
N PHE A 23 -2.49 10.55 10.14
CA PHE A 23 -3.38 10.71 8.98
C PHE A 23 -2.97 11.89 8.08
N SER A 24 -2.61 13.04 8.68
CA SER A 24 -2.20 14.22 7.92
C SER A 24 -0.96 13.95 7.07
N ALA A 25 0.09 13.35 7.64
CA ALA A 25 1.28 13.03 6.87
C ALA A 25 1.04 11.96 5.81
N ARG A 26 0.31 10.89 6.16
CA ARG A 26 -0.04 9.81 5.23
C ARG A 26 -0.84 10.35 4.06
N SER A 27 -1.81 11.24 4.31
CA SER A 27 -2.60 11.92 3.29
C SER A 27 -1.73 12.73 2.34
N THR A 28 -0.79 13.53 2.86
CA THR A 28 0.14 14.28 2.02
C THR A 28 0.98 13.36 1.13
N ILE A 29 1.50 12.25 1.67
CA ILE A 29 2.34 11.31 0.90
C ILE A 29 1.53 10.57 -0.17
N PHE A 30 0.35 10.06 0.19
CA PHE A 30 -0.49 9.32 -0.75
C PHE A 30 -1.02 10.25 -1.84
N PHE A 31 -1.77 11.29 -1.46
CA PHE A 31 -2.52 12.11 -2.42
C PHE A 31 -1.66 13.06 -3.24
N SER A 32 -0.35 13.18 -2.95
CA SER A 32 0.59 13.88 -3.83
C SER A 32 1.03 13.04 -5.04
N SER A 33 0.67 11.75 -5.11
CA SER A 33 1.01 10.86 -6.22
C SER A 33 -0.19 10.58 -7.11
N ASN A 34 -0.02 10.75 -8.43
CA ASN A 34 -1.13 10.63 -9.39
C ASN A 34 -1.78 9.24 -9.42
N PHE A 35 -1.03 8.16 -9.10
CA PHE A 35 -1.59 6.80 -9.08
C PHE A 35 -2.65 6.59 -7.99
N THR A 36 -2.73 7.47 -6.99
CA THR A 36 -3.78 7.37 -5.96
C THR A 36 -5.18 7.71 -6.47
N SER A 37 -5.34 8.07 -7.74
CA SER A 37 -6.66 8.07 -8.38
C SER A 37 -7.15 6.64 -8.71
N ASN A 38 -6.24 5.66 -8.77
CA ASN A 38 -6.52 4.26 -9.05
C ASN A 38 -6.80 3.49 -7.76
N SER A 39 -8.00 2.90 -7.65
CA SER A 39 -8.41 2.13 -6.47
C SER A 39 -7.65 0.82 -6.32
N ALA A 40 -7.35 0.11 -7.41
CA ALA A 40 -6.62 -1.17 -7.35
C ALA A 40 -5.21 -0.95 -6.81
N VAL A 41 -4.49 0.05 -7.34
CA VAL A 41 -3.15 0.40 -6.86
C VAL A 41 -3.18 0.84 -5.40
N THR A 42 -4.15 1.69 -5.02
CA THR A 42 -4.26 2.16 -3.64
C THR A 42 -4.55 1.03 -2.66
N LYS A 43 -5.55 0.19 -2.97
CA LYS A 43 -5.89 -0.98 -2.14
C LYS A 43 -4.70 -1.93 -2.05
N GLY A 44 -3.99 -2.17 -3.16
CA GLY A 44 -2.78 -2.99 -3.20
C GLY A 44 -1.70 -2.50 -2.23
N ILE A 45 -1.38 -1.19 -2.22
CA ILE A 45 -0.41 -0.62 -1.25
C ILE A 45 -0.88 -0.86 0.19
N LEU A 46 -2.15 -0.56 0.50
CA LEU A 46 -2.66 -0.67 1.87
C LEU A 46 -2.68 -2.13 2.33
N LYS A 47 -3.11 -3.07 1.48
CA LYS A 47 -3.08 -4.50 1.77
C LYS A 47 -1.67 -5.00 2.02
N ALA A 48 -0.69 -4.61 1.21
CA ALA A 48 0.72 -4.96 1.40
C ALA A 48 1.24 -4.48 2.76
N LEU A 49 0.97 -3.22 3.12
CA LEU A 49 1.39 -2.67 4.41
C LEU A 49 0.67 -3.33 5.61
N ILE A 50 -0.59 -3.74 5.44
CA ILE A 50 -1.33 -4.46 6.48
C ILE A 50 -0.77 -5.88 6.67
N ILE A 51 -0.47 -6.62 5.61
CA ILE A 51 0.19 -7.93 5.71
C ILE A 51 1.48 -7.82 6.52
N LEU A 52 2.32 -6.85 6.16
CA LEU A 52 3.56 -6.57 6.88
C LEU A 52 3.31 -6.22 8.37
N ARG A 53 2.28 -5.43 8.66
CA ARG A 53 1.87 -5.13 10.04
C ARG A 53 1.48 -6.39 10.81
N ASP A 54 0.68 -7.25 10.18
CA ASP A 54 0.13 -8.45 10.80
C ASP A 54 1.22 -9.50 11.04
N GLU A 55 2.32 -9.44 10.30
CA GLU A 55 3.57 -10.17 10.55
C GLU A 55 4.45 -9.56 11.65
N GLY A 56 4.00 -8.50 12.32
CA GLY A 56 4.67 -7.87 13.45
C GLY A 56 5.55 -6.66 13.09
N ILE A 57 5.51 -6.18 11.84
CA ILE A 57 6.32 -5.02 11.42
C ILE A 57 5.61 -3.73 11.82
N SER A 58 6.30 -2.88 12.56
CA SER A 58 5.77 -1.56 12.92
C SER A 58 5.71 -0.65 11.68
N ILE A 59 4.53 -0.54 11.06
CA ILE A 59 4.34 0.31 9.88
C ILE A 59 4.39 1.80 10.25
N LYS A 60 5.51 2.42 9.86
CA LYS A 60 5.79 3.85 9.98
C LYS A 60 5.64 4.59 8.65
N ARG A 61 5.69 5.93 8.72
CA ARG A 61 5.67 6.86 7.58
C ARG A 61 6.65 6.48 6.46
N GLU A 62 7.83 5.96 6.79
CA GLU A 62 8.87 5.59 5.82
C GLU A 62 8.41 4.50 4.85
N HIS A 63 7.58 3.55 5.31
CA HIS A 63 7.04 2.49 4.45
C HIS A 63 6.04 3.06 3.44
N PHE A 64 5.24 4.06 3.84
CA PHE A 64 4.36 4.78 2.93
C PHE A 64 5.17 5.56 1.89
N ILE A 65 6.21 6.30 2.31
CA ILE A 65 7.09 7.05 1.40
C ILE A 65 7.75 6.11 0.39
N GLU A 66 8.28 4.97 0.83
CA GLU A 66 8.98 4.05 -0.06
C GLU A 66 8.01 3.37 -1.03
N SER A 67 6.81 3.00 -0.57
CA SER A 67 5.76 2.42 -1.43
C SER A 67 5.34 3.38 -2.54
N THR A 68 5.04 4.64 -2.19
CA THR A 68 4.62 5.64 -3.17
C THR A 68 5.74 6.04 -4.12
N LYS A 69 6.96 6.21 -3.59
CA LYS A 69 8.15 6.47 -4.40
C LYS A 69 8.40 5.36 -5.42
N TYR A 70 8.34 4.10 -4.99
CA TYR A 70 8.59 2.96 -5.87
C TYR A 70 7.58 2.88 -7.01
N LEU A 71 6.29 3.03 -6.72
CA LEU A 71 5.26 3.00 -7.76
C LEU A 71 5.36 4.19 -8.72
N ASN A 72 5.65 5.39 -8.23
CA ASN A 72 5.90 6.55 -9.11
C ASN A 72 7.07 6.29 -10.09
N ILE A 73 8.14 5.62 -9.63
CA ILE A 73 9.26 5.24 -10.51
C ILE A 73 8.83 4.15 -11.49
N ALA A 74 8.12 3.12 -11.02
CA ALA A 74 7.62 2.04 -11.86
C ALA A 74 6.67 2.56 -12.96
N GLY A 75 5.88 3.59 -12.67
CA GLY A 75 5.01 4.26 -13.64
C GLY A 75 5.72 4.94 -14.81
N GLY A 76 7.04 5.15 -14.71
CA GLY A 76 7.85 5.57 -15.87
C GLY A 76 8.18 4.44 -16.85
N ALA A 77 8.07 3.18 -16.42
CA ALA A 77 8.37 1.99 -17.21
C ALA A 77 7.13 1.15 -17.55
N MET A 78 6.00 1.37 -16.86
CA MET A 78 4.75 0.66 -17.09
C MET A 78 3.54 1.58 -16.86
N VAL A 79 2.39 1.23 -17.45
CA VAL A 79 1.14 1.95 -17.21
C VAL A 79 0.51 1.43 -15.92
N LEU A 80 0.69 2.17 -14.82
CA LEU A 80 0.18 1.78 -13.49
C LEU A 80 -1.34 1.54 -13.47
N ASP A 81 -2.08 2.19 -14.37
CA ASP A 81 -3.54 2.07 -14.43
C ASP A 81 -4.03 0.68 -14.85
N LEU A 82 -3.14 -0.14 -15.43
CA LEU A 82 -3.44 -1.51 -15.83
C LEU A 82 -3.14 -2.54 -14.74
N LEU A 83 -2.53 -2.12 -13.62
CA LEU A 83 -2.21 -3.05 -12.55
C LEU A 83 -3.48 -3.51 -11.85
N GLU A 84 -3.58 -4.81 -11.69
CA GLU A 84 -4.54 -5.42 -10.77
C GLU A 84 -4.10 -5.16 -9.31
N GLU A 85 -5.06 -5.27 -8.40
CA GLU A 85 -4.83 -4.98 -6.99
C GLU A 85 -3.77 -5.90 -6.37
N ASP A 86 -3.78 -7.18 -6.73
CA ASP A 86 -2.82 -8.16 -6.24
C ASP A 86 -1.41 -7.94 -6.82
N GLU A 87 -1.29 -7.50 -8.08
CA GLU A 87 0.00 -7.15 -8.67
C GLU A 87 0.62 -5.95 -7.95
N ALA A 88 -0.16 -4.90 -7.70
CA ALA A 88 0.28 -3.73 -6.94
C ALA A 88 0.69 -4.10 -5.51
N LYS A 89 -0.09 -4.97 -4.85
CA LYS A 89 0.22 -5.50 -3.52
C LYS A 89 1.57 -6.23 -3.50
N GLU A 90 1.78 -7.20 -4.39
CA GLU A 90 3.02 -7.98 -4.45
C GLU A 90 4.24 -7.12 -4.76
N MET A 91 4.11 -6.17 -5.70
CA MET A 91 5.15 -5.22 -6.05
C MET A 91 5.59 -4.38 -4.83
N VAL A 92 4.62 -3.84 -4.09
CA VAL A 92 4.86 -3.02 -2.90
C VAL A 92 5.46 -3.86 -1.77
N GLU A 93 4.86 -5.00 -1.47
CA GLU A 93 5.34 -5.89 -0.41
C GLU A 93 6.80 -6.29 -0.65
N LYS A 94 7.11 -6.80 -1.85
CA LYS A 94 8.47 -7.18 -2.23
C LYS A 94 9.45 -6.02 -2.11
N ARG A 95 9.04 -4.81 -2.50
CA ARG A 95 9.87 -3.61 -2.38
C ARG A 95 10.15 -3.26 -0.93
N VAL A 96 9.11 -3.18 -0.10
CA VAL A 96 9.23 -2.80 1.30
C VAL A 96 10.09 -3.83 2.05
N ARG A 97 9.83 -5.13 1.88
CA ARG A 97 10.68 -6.17 2.48
C ARG A 97 12.14 -6.02 2.11
N LYS A 98 12.42 -5.82 0.81
CA LYS A 98 13.79 -5.62 0.31
C LYS A 98 14.49 -4.40 0.90
N VAL A 99 13.80 -3.26 1.01
CA VAL A 99 14.40 -2.00 1.49
C VAL A 99 14.61 -2.01 3.00
N PHE A 100 13.68 -2.61 3.76
CA PHE A 100 13.71 -2.59 5.22
C PHE A 100 14.26 -3.89 5.84
N GLY A 101 14.79 -4.81 5.02
CA GLY A 101 15.48 -6.02 5.49
C GLY A 101 14.55 -7.01 6.20
N VAL A 102 13.31 -7.13 5.74
CA VAL A 102 12.30 -8.02 6.31
C VAL A 102 12.36 -9.37 5.60
N GLU A 103 12.51 -10.46 6.36
CA GLU A 103 12.46 -11.82 5.81
C GLU A 103 11.04 -12.20 5.37
N PHE A 104 10.92 -13.07 4.36
CA PHE A 104 9.62 -13.62 3.96
C PHE A 104 9.19 -14.66 4.99
N VAL A 105 8.06 -14.42 5.66
CA VAL A 105 7.40 -15.48 6.42
C VAL A 105 6.62 -16.33 5.40
N GLN A 106 7.13 -17.51 5.06
CA GLN A 106 6.31 -18.49 4.36
C GLN A 106 5.25 -19.00 5.35
N VAL A 107 3.99 -18.64 5.09
CA VAL A 107 2.82 -19.25 5.74
C VAL A 107 2.53 -20.58 5.05
#